data_AF-A0A8P4GI68-F1
#
_entry.id   AF-A0A8P4GI68-F1
#
_cell.length_a   1.000
_cell.length_b   1.000
_cell.length_c   1.000
_cell.angle_alpha   90.00
_cell.angle_beta   90.00
_cell.angle_gamma   90.00
#
_symmetry.space_group_name_H-M   'P 1'
#
loop_
_entity.id
_entity.type
_entity.pdbx_description
1 polymer ?
#
loop_
_entity_poly.entity_id
_entity_poly.type
_entity_poly.pdbx_seq_one_letter_code
_entity_poly.pdbx_strand_id
1 'polypeptide(L)'
;MLLTLLLLFTILSPALSGNVTTSGGELECVCSVFLPDSTFPADRVQHMQQVTTGLKLEVEIQMNKVSMKQLPKCFSCQLMDLTVRVAMLESSPDNYIKLDFELLRIELREFEALVSQRQVQSRYWYGQFVKFFLQYLVSKWHVTVIFLFFSGNCNHTGIMSVSKPTLFQMNAHLNPGYQYGGWGKDSKPVRGHESMHWYGAYSSPTVYEFYLYSNYDKLTQRSSFTHHGLPQGYEGTGNNYIVHGNTVYYQAANPFRMSKLNLTSSVYSHRQVTKASESFTYTYSPNQYLDFSADEKGLWVMYATDEAKGKIVVAKIDEKSFGIENEWTTSAFKPLVGNAFMVCGVMYATRPGDLKTEEIYYSYDTETGEEKYMSIPLQKFQEKYTNLHYNPTDQRLYMYNNGYYVSYSVRFNKE
;
A
#
# COMPACT_ATOMS: atom_id res chain seq x y z
N MET A 1 -50.60 0.57 0.25
CA MET A 1 -50.22 -0.59 -0.58
C MET A 1 -48.78 -0.34 -1.03
N LEU A 2 -47.73 -0.65 -0.27
CA LEU A 2 -47.41 -1.89 0.45
C LEU A 2 -47.34 -3.10 -0.50
N LEU A 3 -46.21 -3.81 -0.43
CA LEU A 3 -45.79 -5.02 -1.16
C LEU A 3 -45.33 -4.83 -2.61
N THR A 4 -44.00 -4.82 -2.81
CA THR A 4 -43.26 -5.73 -3.73
C THR A 4 -41.83 -5.19 -3.96
N LEU A 5 -40.98 -5.20 -2.92
CA LEU A 5 -39.52 -5.05 -3.09
C LEU A 5 -38.77 -5.54 -1.84
N LEU A 6 -39.21 -6.68 -1.33
CA LEU A 6 -38.55 -7.46 -0.28
C LEU A 6 -38.58 -8.90 -0.78
N LEU A 7 -37.60 -9.26 -1.61
CA LEU A 7 -37.20 -10.63 -1.99
C LEU A 7 -36.15 -10.50 -3.12
N LEU A 8 -34.88 -10.31 -2.74
CA LEU A 8 -33.66 -10.71 -3.48
C LEU A 8 -32.42 -10.11 -2.78
N PHE A 9 -32.26 -10.40 -1.49
CA PHE A 9 -30.99 -10.23 -0.78
C PHE A 9 -30.74 -11.44 0.11
N THR A 10 -30.59 -12.60 -0.54
CA THR A 10 -29.82 -13.74 -0.05
C THR A 10 -29.12 -14.28 -1.30
N ILE A 11 -27.80 -14.24 -1.38
CA ILE A 11 -26.91 -15.35 -1.05
C ILE A 11 -25.46 -14.85 -1.19
N LEU A 12 -24.59 -15.34 -0.30
CA LEU A 12 -23.11 -15.25 -0.24
C LEU A 12 -22.50 -14.07 0.54
N SER A 13 -22.40 -14.29 1.86
CA SER A 13 -21.18 -13.96 2.61
C SER A 13 -20.71 -15.20 3.38
N PRO A 14 -19.39 -15.38 3.58
CA PRO A 14 -18.80 -16.65 4.02
C PRO A 14 -18.82 -16.81 5.55
N ALA A 15 -18.63 -18.07 5.95
CA ALA A 15 -18.76 -18.62 7.29
C ALA A 15 -18.14 -17.80 8.45
N LEU A 16 -18.96 -17.58 9.49
CA LEU A 16 -18.56 -17.14 10.83
C LEU A 16 -18.05 -18.34 11.64
N SER A 17 -16.89 -18.21 12.31
CA SER A 17 -16.45 -19.14 13.36
C SER A 17 -16.95 -18.67 14.73
N GLY A 18 -17.84 -19.43 15.37
CA GLY A 18 -18.30 -19.20 16.74
C GLY A 18 -17.68 -20.19 17.74
N ASN A 19 -17.28 -19.69 18.92
CA ASN A 19 -16.90 -20.52 20.07
C ASN A 19 -18.15 -21.11 20.72
N VAL A 20 -18.17 -22.42 20.96
CA VAL A 20 -19.29 -23.15 21.59
C VAL A 20 -18.95 -23.46 23.04
N THR A 21 -19.76 -23.00 23.99
CA THR A 21 -19.78 -23.49 25.37
C THR A 21 -21.04 -24.30 25.60
N THR A 22 -20.89 -25.58 25.97
CA THR A 22 -22.01 -26.49 26.28
C THR A 22 -22.33 -26.46 27.77
N SER A 23 -23.60 -26.21 28.10
CA SER A 23 -24.22 -26.54 29.39
C SER A 23 -25.36 -27.53 29.13
N GLY A 24 -25.39 -28.64 29.86
CA GLY A 24 -26.30 -29.76 29.64
C GLY A 24 -27.71 -29.58 30.21
N GLY A 25 -28.64 -30.38 29.66
CA GLY A 25 -29.99 -30.64 30.19
C GLY A 25 -31.11 -30.45 29.15
N GLU A 26 -31.61 -31.57 28.61
CA GLU A 26 -32.86 -31.75 27.84
C GLU A 26 -33.12 -30.89 26.58
N LEU A 27 -32.79 -31.50 25.42
CA LEU A 27 -33.46 -31.49 24.10
C LEU A 27 -33.96 -30.19 23.42
N GLU A 28 -33.52 -28.99 23.81
CA GLU A 28 -33.61 -27.81 22.93
C GLU A 28 -32.30 -27.01 22.87
N CYS A 29 -31.67 -26.99 21.68
CA CYS A 29 -30.55 -26.09 21.40
C CYS A 29 -31.09 -24.69 21.08
N VAL A 30 -31.10 -23.79 22.07
CA VAL A 30 -31.41 -22.37 21.83
C VAL A 30 -30.13 -21.65 21.40
N CYS A 31 -30.14 -21.12 20.17
CA CYS A 31 -29.06 -20.31 19.62
C CYS A 31 -29.45 -18.83 19.70
N SER A 32 -28.86 -18.08 20.64
CA SER A 32 -29.03 -16.62 20.73
C SER A 32 -27.95 -15.92 19.91
N VAL A 33 -28.33 -15.45 18.72
CA VAL A 33 -27.47 -14.62 17.85
C VAL A 33 -27.68 -13.16 18.25
N PHE A 34 -26.64 -12.53 18.79
CA PHE A 34 -26.59 -11.07 18.91
C PHE A 34 -26.08 -10.49 17.59
N LEU A 35 -26.97 -9.84 16.85
CA LEU A 35 -26.61 -9.01 15.71
C LEU A 35 -26.05 -7.68 16.24
N PRO A 36 -24.89 -7.19 15.76
CA PRO A 36 -24.50 -5.81 16.02
C PRO A 36 -25.52 -4.87 15.36
N ASP A 37 -26.00 -3.92 16.16
CA ASP A 37 -26.98 -2.90 15.77
C ASP A 37 -26.58 -2.24 14.44
N SER A 38 -27.44 -2.33 13.43
CA SER A 38 -27.23 -1.75 12.10
C SER A 38 -27.70 -0.29 12.01
N THR A 39 -28.08 0.30 13.15
CA THR A 39 -28.43 1.72 13.22
C THR A 39 -27.18 2.58 13.04
N PHE A 40 -27.07 3.18 11.85
CA PHE A 40 -26.06 4.19 11.56
C PHE A 40 -26.24 5.34 12.57
N PRO A 41 -25.23 5.67 13.40
CA PRO A 41 -25.42 6.63 14.49
C PRO A 41 -25.84 8.00 13.95
N ALA A 42 -26.99 8.52 14.40
CA ALA A 42 -27.58 9.78 13.91
C ALA A 42 -26.63 10.98 14.10
N ASP A 43 -25.80 10.92 15.13
CA ASP A 43 -24.68 11.80 15.45
C ASP A 43 -23.61 11.85 14.34
N ARG A 44 -23.32 10.73 13.68
CA ARG A 44 -22.40 10.69 12.52
C ARG A 44 -23.03 11.31 11.27
N VAL A 45 -24.33 11.14 11.06
CA VAL A 45 -25.07 11.77 9.96
C VAL A 45 -25.14 13.28 10.14
N GLN A 46 -25.42 13.73 11.37
CA GLN A 46 -25.47 15.14 11.72
C GLN A 46 -24.10 15.81 11.58
N HIS A 47 -23.03 15.15 12.00
CA HIS A 47 -21.66 15.65 11.78
C HIS A 47 -21.34 15.77 10.29
N MET A 48 -21.72 14.76 9.49
CA MET A 48 -21.51 14.77 8.04
C MET A 48 -22.33 15.87 7.35
N GLN A 49 -23.56 16.13 7.79
CA GLN A 49 -24.37 17.26 7.33
C GLN A 49 -23.75 18.61 7.69
N GLN A 50 -23.22 18.77 8.91
CA GLN A 50 -22.55 20.00 9.33
C GLN A 50 -21.28 20.27 8.50
N VAL A 51 -20.46 19.24 8.26
CA VAL A 51 -19.26 19.34 7.41
C VAL A 51 -19.63 19.67 5.96
N THR A 52 -20.70 19.04 5.43
CA THR A 52 -21.20 19.31 4.08
C THR A 52 -21.66 20.76 3.92
N THR A 53 -22.40 21.28 4.90
CA THR A 53 -22.88 22.67 4.88
C THR A 53 -21.72 23.66 4.99
N GLY A 54 -20.72 23.36 5.82
CA GLY A 54 -19.51 24.18 5.95
C GLY A 54 -18.68 24.23 4.65
N LEU A 55 -18.49 23.07 4.00
CA LEU A 55 -17.80 22.97 2.71
C LEU A 55 -18.55 23.70 1.60
N LYS A 56 -19.89 23.62 1.57
CA LYS A 56 -20.73 24.35 0.61
C LYS A 56 -20.52 25.86 0.73
N LEU A 57 -20.53 26.38 1.96
CA LEU A 57 -20.34 27.80 2.24
C LEU A 57 -18.95 28.27 1.79
N GLU A 58 -17.92 27.47 2.06
CA GLU A 58 -16.54 27.80 1.64
C GLU A 58 -16.41 27.81 0.12
N VAL A 59 -17.01 26.84 -0.60
CA VAL A 59 -17.01 26.83 -2.07
C VAL A 59 -17.70 28.07 -2.65
N GLU A 60 -18.82 28.49 -2.06
CA GLU A 60 -19.57 29.67 -2.50
C GLU A 60 -18.77 30.97 -2.27
N ILE A 61 -18.05 31.06 -1.14
CA ILE A 61 -17.12 32.15 -0.84
C ILE A 61 -15.97 32.18 -1.86
N GLN A 62 -15.39 31.02 -2.20
CA GLN A 62 -14.30 30.95 -3.17
C GLN A 62 -14.77 31.25 -4.60
N MET A 63 -15.99 30.84 -4.98
CA MET A 63 -16.60 31.22 -6.26
C MET A 63 -16.80 32.74 -6.38
N ASN A 64 -17.25 33.40 -5.31
CA ASN A 64 -17.42 34.86 -5.31
C ASN A 64 -16.08 35.63 -5.38
N LYS A 65 -14.97 35.05 -4.91
CA LYS A 65 -13.61 35.61 -5.05
C LYS A 65 -13.08 35.50 -6.49
N VAL A 66 -13.57 34.55 -7.27
CA VAL A 66 -13.26 34.42 -8.70
C VAL A 66 -14.14 35.41 -9.47
N SER A 67 -13.71 36.66 -9.59
CA SER A 67 -14.42 37.65 -10.41
C SER A 67 -14.45 37.18 -11.87
N MET A 68 -15.63 36.75 -12.36
CA MET A 68 -15.90 36.25 -13.71
C MET A 68 -15.60 37.25 -14.86
N LYS A 69 -15.01 38.41 -14.57
CA LYS A 69 -14.73 39.46 -15.58
C LYS A 69 -13.47 39.24 -16.40
N GLN A 70 -12.62 38.27 -16.04
CA GLN A 70 -11.35 37.99 -16.75
C GLN A 70 -11.32 36.63 -17.47
N LEU A 71 -12.40 35.85 -17.39
CA LEU A 71 -12.49 34.57 -18.11
C LEU A 71 -12.95 34.81 -19.56
N PRO A 72 -12.29 34.23 -20.57
CA PRO A 72 -12.75 34.33 -21.95
C PRO A 72 -14.20 33.84 -22.08
N LYS A 73 -15.04 34.58 -22.82
CA LYS A 73 -16.49 34.35 -22.96
C LYS A 73 -16.85 32.89 -23.25
N CYS A 74 -16.03 32.20 -24.05
CA CYS A 74 -16.22 30.79 -24.42
C CYS A 74 -15.93 29.81 -23.26
N PHE A 75 -14.97 30.12 -22.39
CA PHE A 75 -14.62 29.29 -21.24
C PHE A 75 -15.69 29.40 -20.13
N SER A 76 -16.29 30.58 -19.96
CA SER A 76 -17.48 30.77 -19.12
C SER A 76 -18.68 29.94 -19.61
N CYS A 77 -18.83 29.75 -20.93
CA CYS A 77 -19.91 28.96 -21.51
C CYS A 77 -19.74 27.46 -21.23
N GLN A 78 -18.53 26.91 -21.38
CA GLN A 78 -18.26 25.50 -21.05
C GLN A 78 -18.42 25.21 -19.56
N LEU A 79 -18.00 26.15 -18.70
CA LEU A 79 -18.21 26.03 -17.26
C LEU A 79 -19.69 26.06 -16.89
N MET A 80 -20.50 26.92 -17.52
CA MET A 80 -21.94 26.96 -17.32
C MET A 80 -22.62 25.67 -17.79
N ASP A 81 -22.25 25.12 -18.95
CA ASP A 81 -22.82 23.87 -19.46
C ASP A 81 -22.54 22.68 -18.52
N LEU A 82 -21.29 22.58 -18.04
CA LEU A 82 -20.89 21.56 -17.08
C LEU A 82 -21.61 21.73 -15.72
N THR A 83 -21.75 22.97 -15.26
CA THR A 83 -22.48 23.30 -14.01
C THR A 83 -23.96 22.92 -14.12
N VAL A 84 -24.59 23.13 -15.29
CA VAL A 84 -25.97 22.72 -15.55
C VAL A 84 -26.11 21.20 -15.56
N ARG A 85 -25.19 20.46 -16.20
CA ARG A 85 -25.23 18.98 -16.19
C ARG A 85 -25.00 18.41 -14.80
N VAL A 86 -24.09 18.99 -14.02
CA VAL A 86 -23.87 18.61 -12.62
C VAL A 86 -25.10 18.92 -11.77
N ALA A 87 -25.76 20.06 -11.96
CA ALA A 87 -27.01 20.38 -11.27
C ALA A 87 -28.17 19.44 -11.66
N MET A 88 -28.21 18.99 -12.92
CA MET A 88 -29.19 17.97 -13.36
C MET A 88 -28.87 16.58 -12.79
N LEU A 89 -27.59 16.21 -12.66
CA LEU A 89 -27.12 15.01 -11.96
C LEU A 89 -27.47 15.02 -10.47
N GLU A 90 -27.46 16.19 -9.83
CA GLU A 90 -27.91 16.38 -8.44
C GLU A 90 -29.42 16.19 -8.25
N SER A 91 -30.22 16.39 -9.31
CA SER A 91 -31.68 16.35 -9.25
C SER A 91 -32.29 14.96 -9.44
N SER A 92 -31.57 14.02 -10.07
CA SER A 92 -32.06 12.66 -10.34
C SER A 92 -30.91 11.64 -10.49
N PRO A 93 -30.34 11.16 -9.37
CA PRO A 93 -29.22 10.23 -9.32
C PRO A 93 -29.38 8.92 -10.10
N ASP A 94 -30.59 8.36 -10.07
CA ASP A 94 -30.86 6.99 -10.54
C ASP A 94 -30.97 6.89 -12.07
N ASN A 95 -30.94 8.03 -12.77
CA ASN A 95 -31.08 8.09 -14.23
C ASN A 95 -29.74 7.99 -14.99
N TYR A 96 -28.61 7.90 -14.28
CA TYR A 96 -27.28 7.93 -14.88
C TYR A 96 -26.54 6.61 -14.69
N ILE A 97 -25.95 6.11 -15.77
CA ILE A 97 -25.19 4.86 -15.79
C ILE A 97 -23.68 5.13 -15.68
N LYS A 98 -22.91 4.10 -15.33
CA LYS A 98 -21.44 4.16 -15.22
C LYS A 98 -20.75 4.78 -16.45
N LEU A 99 -21.34 4.62 -17.64
CA LEU A 99 -20.82 5.18 -18.88
C LEU A 99 -20.92 6.73 -18.91
N ASP A 100 -21.98 7.30 -18.34
CA ASP A 100 -22.16 8.77 -18.26
C ASP A 100 -21.10 9.40 -17.36
N PHE A 101 -20.72 8.72 -16.28
CA PHE A 101 -19.63 9.14 -15.41
C PHE A 101 -18.25 9.08 -16.09
N GLU A 102 -18.00 8.06 -16.92
CA GLU A 102 -16.75 8.00 -17.70
C GLU A 102 -16.71 9.07 -18.79
N LEU A 103 -17.86 9.43 -19.38
CA LEU A 103 -17.95 10.54 -20.33
C LEU A 103 -17.64 11.88 -19.67
N LEU A 104 -18.24 12.14 -18.50
CA LEU A 104 -18.00 13.36 -17.72
C LEU A 104 -16.53 13.47 -17.28
N ARG A 105 -15.90 12.33 -17.00
CA ARG A 105 -14.47 12.23 -16.68
C ARG A 105 -13.57 12.58 -17.87
N ILE A 106 -13.96 12.22 -19.09
CA ILE A 106 -13.23 12.57 -20.32
C ILE A 106 -13.35 14.08 -20.56
N GLU A 107 -14.57 14.63 -20.47
CA GLU A 107 -14.82 16.08 -20.66
C GLU A 107 -14.01 16.92 -19.64
N LEU A 108 -13.97 16.50 -18.36
CA LEU A 108 -13.15 17.15 -17.33
C LEU A 108 -11.65 17.11 -17.65
N ARG A 109 -11.16 16.02 -18.26
CA ARG A 109 -9.74 15.88 -18.66
C ARG A 109 -9.37 16.70 -19.88
N GLU A 110 -10.25 16.78 -20.88
CA GLU A 110 -10.04 17.67 -22.02
C GLU A 110 -10.00 19.14 -21.56
N PHE A 111 -10.87 19.48 -20.61
CA PHE A 111 -10.88 20.80 -19.99
C PHE A 111 -9.59 21.08 -19.20
N GLU A 112 -9.09 20.11 -18.43
CA GLU A 112 -7.80 20.18 -17.73
C GLU A 112 -6.61 20.41 -18.67
N ALA A 113 -6.61 19.72 -19.82
CA ALA A 113 -5.58 19.88 -20.84
C ALA A 113 -5.61 21.29 -21.46
N LEU A 114 -6.80 21.83 -21.71
CA LEU A 114 -7.00 23.20 -22.22
C LEU A 114 -6.53 24.26 -21.21
N VAL A 115 -6.77 24.07 -19.91
CA VAL A 115 -6.31 24.97 -18.85
C VAL A 115 -4.80 24.89 -18.66
N SER A 116 -4.23 23.69 -18.75
CA SER A 116 -2.79 23.45 -18.63
C SER A 116 -1.97 24.16 -19.72
N GLN A 117 -2.56 24.44 -20.89
CA GLN A 117 -1.92 25.19 -21.97
C GLN A 117 -1.85 26.71 -21.75
N ARG A 118 -2.53 27.29 -20.74
CA ARG A 118 -2.47 28.75 -20.47
C ARG A 118 -1.97 29.08 -19.06
N GLN A 119 -1.69 30.38 -18.85
CA GLN A 119 -0.81 31.00 -17.87
C GLN A 119 -0.72 30.39 -16.44
N VAL A 120 0.45 30.59 -15.83
CA VAL A 120 0.89 30.08 -14.51
C VAL A 120 -0.12 30.34 -13.37
N GLN A 121 -0.83 31.47 -13.40
CA GLN A 121 -1.76 31.85 -12.34
C GLN A 121 -3.07 31.04 -12.38
N SER A 122 -3.50 30.55 -13.56
CA SER A 122 -4.66 29.66 -13.68
C SER A 122 -4.35 28.25 -13.18
N ARG A 123 -3.11 27.76 -13.30
CA ARG A 123 -2.73 26.39 -12.86
C ARG A 123 -2.87 26.19 -11.35
N TYR A 124 -2.51 27.20 -10.55
CA TYR A 124 -2.60 27.12 -9.09
C TYR A 124 -4.05 27.11 -8.59
N TRP A 125 -4.87 28.05 -9.08
CA TRP A 125 -6.30 28.12 -8.72
C TRP A 125 -7.10 26.94 -9.25
N TYR A 126 -6.74 26.44 -10.44
CA TYR A 126 -7.37 25.25 -11.05
C TYR A 126 -7.01 23.97 -10.30
N GLY A 127 -5.75 23.77 -9.91
CA GLY A 127 -5.35 22.63 -9.08
C GLY A 127 -6.09 22.58 -7.74
N GLN A 128 -6.33 23.76 -7.16
CA GLN A 128 -7.12 23.87 -5.93
C GLN A 128 -8.61 23.55 -6.18
N PHE A 129 -9.20 24.08 -7.25
CA PHE A 129 -10.60 23.81 -7.62
C PHE A 129 -10.85 22.34 -7.95
N VAL A 130 -10.02 21.70 -8.78
CA VAL A 130 -10.15 20.29 -9.14
C VAL A 130 -10.01 19.38 -7.92
N LYS A 131 -9.04 19.68 -7.04
CA LYS A 131 -8.85 18.92 -5.79
C LYS A 131 -10.09 19.00 -4.91
N PHE A 132 -10.67 20.19 -4.72
CA PHE A 132 -11.89 20.37 -3.93
C PHE A 132 -13.13 19.76 -4.60
N PHE A 133 -13.26 19.87 -5.92
CA PHE A 133 -14.38 19.30 -6.67
C PHE A 133 -14.36 17.77 -6.65
N LEU A 134 -13.19 17.15 -6.82
CA LEU A 134 -13.03 15.70 -6.70
C LEU A 134 -13.30 15.22 -5.26
N GLN A 135 -12.88 15.98 -4.25
CA GLN A 135 -13.15 15.66 -2.85
C GLN A 135 -14.64 15.76 -2.50
N TYR A 136 -15.36 16.72 -3.10
CA TYR A 136 -16.81 16.83 -3.03
C TYR A 136 -17.53 15.64 -3.69
N LEU A 137 -17.10 15.22 -4.89
CA LEU A 137 -17.67 14.07 -5.59
C LEU A 137 -17.44 12.75 -4.83
N VAL A 138 -16.24 12.54 -4.28
CA VAL A 138 -15.91 11.37 -3.45
C VAL A 138 -16.76 11.35 -2.17
N SER A 139 -16.99 12.51 -1.56
CA SER A 139 -17.82 12.66 -0.36
C SER A 139 -19.30 12.37 -0.59
N LYS A 140 -19.83 12.63 -1.79
CA LYS A 140 -21.28 12.55 -2.05
C LYS A 140 -21.73 11.24 -2.72
N TRP A 141 -20.84 10.58 -3.46
CA TRP A 141 -21.22 9.44 -4.32
C TRP A 141 -20.54 8.10 -4.01
N HIS A 142 -19.68 8.01 -2.98
CA HIS A 142 -18.87 6.80 -2.71
C HIS A 142 -18.13 6.27 -3.96
N VAL A 143 -17.89 7.12 -4.97
CA VAL A 143 -17.15 6.75 -6.17
C VAL A 143 -15.68 6.71 -5.82
N THR A 144 -15.06 5.54 -6.01
CA THR A 144 -13.59 5.40 -5.93
C THR A 144 -12.97 6.16 -7.10
N VAL A 145 -12.78 7.47 -6.91
CA VAL A 145 -11.98 8.28 -7.83
C VAL A 145 -10.54 7.82 -7.67
N ILE A 146 -10.02 7.17 -8.72
CA ILE A 146 -8.62 6.79 -8.88
C ILE A 146 -7.77 8.03 -8.60
N PHE A 147 -7.07 8.00 -7.48
CA PHE A 147 -6.18 9.05 -7.00
C PHE A 147 -5.19 9.42 -8.10
N LEU A 148 -5.07 10.73 -8.35
CA LEU A 148 -3.90 11.31 -9.00
C LEU A 148 -2.65 10.89 -8.20
N PHE A 149 -1.61 10.47 -8.92
CA PHE A 149 -0.33 10.02 -8.39
C PHE A 149 0.18 10.90 -7.24
N PHE A 150 0.02 10.39 -6.02
CA PHE A 150 0.87 10.75 -4.90
C PHE A 150 1.48 9.44 -4.41
N SER A 151 2.77 9.24 -4.68
CA SER A 151 3.60 8.46 -3.74
C SER A 151 3.24 8.95 -2.34
N GLY A 152 2.90 8.07 -1.40
CA GLY A 152 2.41 8.47 -0.09
C GLY A 152 3.29 9.57 0.49
N ASN A 153 2.71 10.67 0.96
CA ASN A 153 3.53 11.76 1.51
C ASN A 153 3.69 11.56 3.02
N CYS A 154 4.93 11.45 3.44
CA CYS A 154 5.34 11.26 4.83
C CYS A 154 6.11 12.46 5.39
N ASN A 155 6.35 13.50 4.59
CA ASN A 155 7.07 14.74 4.95
C ASN A 155 8.43 14.54 5.63
N HIS A 156 9.04 13.34 5.55
CA HIS A 156 10.30 13.01 6.21
C HIS A 156 10.28 13.23 7.74
N THR A 157 9.11 13.23 8.39
CA THR A 157 8.99 13.51 9.84
C THR A 157 9.34 12.32 10.73
N GLY A 158 9.52 11.15 10.11
CA GLY A 158 9.71 9.87 10.79
C GLY A 158 8.43 9.18 11.26
N ILE A 159 8.57 7.88 11.59
CA ILE A 159 7.48 7.04 12.06
C ILE A 159 7.17 7.35 13.53
N MET A 160 5.91 7.62 13.85
CA MET A 160 5.46 7.81 15.23
C MET A 160 4.89 6.54 15.84
N SER A 161 4.09 5.80 15.08
CA SER A 161 3.44 4.59 15.56
C SER A 161 3.05 3.68 14.41
N VAL A 162 2.95 2.38 14.73
CA VAL A 162 2.40 1.37 13.85
C VAL A 162 1.07 0.89 14.44
N SER A 163 0.05 0.69 13.60
CA SER A 163 -1.24 0.18 14.07
C SER A 163 -1.14 -1.26 14.58
N LYS A 164 -2.20 -1.74 15.22
CA LYS A 164 -2.42 -3.18 15.34
C LYS A 164 -2.55 -3.83 13.94
N PRO A 165 -2.37 -5.15 13.79
CA PRO A 165 -2.62 -5.85 12.54
C PRO A 165 -4.00 -5.49 11.98
N THR A 166 -4.04 -4.88 10.79
CA THR A 166 -5.32 -4.49 10.16
C THR A 166 -5.90 -5.60 9.29
N LEU A 167 -5.04 -6.53 8.88
CA LEU A 167 -5.35 -7.64 7.99
C LEU A 167 -4.56 -8.84 8.52
N PHE A 168 -5.24 -9.97 8.67
CA PHE A 168 -4.63 -11.25 8.97
C PHE A 168 -5.38 -12.32 8.18
N GLN A 169 -4.70 -12.95 7.24
CA GLN A 169 -5.32 -13.99 6.40
C GLN A 169 -4.31 -15.11 6.13
N MET A 170 -4.80 -16.35 6.11
CA MET A 170 -4.01 -17.50 5.69
C MET A 170 -3.60 -17.38 4.22
N ASN A 171 -2.41 -17.87 3.90
CA ASN A 171 -1.85 -17.77 2.56
C ASN A 171 -2.71 -18.42 1.47
N ALA A 172 -2.44 -18.07 0.21
CA ALA A 172 -3.27 -18.46 -0.93
C ALA A 172 -3.18 -19.96 -1.25
N HIS A 173 -2.12 -20.65 -0.81
CA HIS A 173 -2.00 -22.11 -0.88
C HIS A 173 -2.83 -22.85 0.17
N LEU A 174 -3.42 -22.13 1.12
CA LEU A 174 -4.17 -22.71 2.25
C LEU A 174 -3.38 -23.76 3.01
N ASN A 175 -2.08 -23.56 3.15
CA ASN A 175 -1.22 -24.52 3.80
C ASN A 175 -0.19 -23.80 4.69
N PRO A 176 -0.21 -24.02 6.02
CA PRO A 176 0.73 -23.40 6.94
C PRO A 176 2.17 -23.89 6.77
N GLY A 177 2.40 -24.98 6.02
CA GLY A 177 3.74 -25.45 5.64
C GLY A 177 4.49 -24.52 4.69
N TYR A 178 3.82 -23.55 4.09
CA TYR A 178 4.43 -22.48 3.29
C TYR A 178 4.91 -21.34 4.20
N GLN A 179 5.91 -21.64 5.02
CA GLN A 179 6.39 -20.77 6.10
C GLN A 179 7.24 -19.60 5.60
N TYR A 180 7.86 -19.74 4.43
CA TYR A 180 8.70 -18.76 3.78
C TYR A 180 7.90 -18.05 2.69
N GLY A 181 8.24 -16.80 2.40
CA GLY A 181 7.52 -16.05 1.39
C GLY A 181 7.37 -14.58 1.74
N GLY A 182 6.57 -13.92 0.91
CA GLY A 182 6.25 -12.52 0.99
C GLY A 182 4.93 -12.25 0.28
N TRP A 183 4.30 -11.15 0.62
CA TRP A 183 3.14 -10.64 -0.09
C TRP A 183 3.14 -9.13 0.03
N GLY A 184 2.61 -8.45 -0.96
CA GLY A 184 2.55 -7.00 -0.93
C GLY A 184 1.97 -6.44 -2.21
N LYS A 185 2.25 -5.17 -2.45
CA LYS A 185 1.91 -4.48 -3.70
C LYS A 185 3.16 -4.05 -4.42
N ASP A 186 3.01 -3.72 -5.70
CA ASP A 186 4.05 -2.97 -6.40
C ASP A 186 4.25 -1.63 -5.69
N SER A 187 5.50 -1.31 -5.34
CA SER A 187 5.86 -0.05 -4.68
C SER A 187 5.92 1.14 -5.64
N LYS A 188 5.89 0.89 -6.96
CA LYS A 188 5.80 1.91 -8.01
C LYS A 188 4.93 1.38 -9.16
N PRO A 189 3.62 1.21 -8.93
CA PRO A 189 2.73 0.52 -9.87
C PRO A 189 2.63 1.27 -11.19
N VAL A 190 2.61 0.50 -12.28
CA VAL A 190 2.24 1.02 -13.59
C VAL A 190 0.75 1.33 -13.62
N ARG A 191 0.36 2.27 -14.49
CA ARG A 191 -1.03 2.71 -14.61
C ARG A 191 -1.99 1.53 -14.83
N GLY A 192 -3.07 1.46 -14.07
CA GLY A 192 -4.06 0.38 -14.10
C GLY A 192 -3.71 -0.84 -13.25
N HIS A 193 -2.53 -0.86 -12.61
CA HIS A 193 -2.09 -1.94 -11.72
C HIS A 193 -1.90 -1.46 -10.27
N GLU A 194 -2.47 -0.31 -9.89
CA GLU A 194 -2.29 0.31 -8.57
C GLU A 194 -2.89 -0.53 -7.43
N SER A 195 -3.89 -1.36 -7.75
CA SER A 195 -4.50 -2.32 -6.82
C SER A 195 -3.84 -3.70 -6.86
N MET A 196 -2.87 -3.93 -7.75
CA MET A 196 -2.25 -5.24 -7.94
C MET A 196 -1.51 -5.68 -6.66
N HIS A 197 -1.75 -6.92 -6.26
CA HIS A 197 -1.01 -7.58 -5.19
C HIS A 197 -0.16 -8.70 -5.78
N TRP A 198 1.05 -8.84 -5.25
CA TRP A 198 1.92 -9.97 -5.52
C TRP A 198 1.99 -10.88 -4.29
N TYR A 199 2.22 -12.16 -4.55
CA TYR A 199 2.36 -13.18 -3.53
C TYR A 199 3.35 -14.24 -4.00
N GLY A 200 4.24 -14.63 -3.10
CA GLY A 200 5.07 -15.83 -3.23
C GLY A 200 5.16 -16.50 -1.87
N ALA A 201 4.96 -17.80 -1.79
CA ALA A 201 5.27 -18.55 -0.58
C ALA A 201 5.80 -19.92 -0.90
N TYR A 202 6.57 -20.44 0.05
CA TYR A 202 7.43 -21.59 -0.16
C TYR A 202 7.59 -22.37 1.13
N SER A 203 7.80 -23.68 0.99
CA SER A 203 8.18 -24.58 2.09
C SER A 203 9.67 -24.49 2.46
N SER A 204 10.47 -23.83 1.63
CA SER A 204 11.89 -23.58 1.82
C SER A 204 12.20 -22.09 1.58
N PRO A 205 13.36 -21.55 2.02
CA PRO A 205 13.74 -20.17 1.77
C PRO A 205 14.11 -19.87 0.30
N THR A 206 13.85 -20.81 -0.61
CA THR A 206 14.10 -20.69 -2.05
C THR A 206 12.84 -20.18 -2.74
N VAL A 207 13.02 -19.10 -3.50
CA VAL A 207 11.98 -18.39 -4.25
C VAL A 207 12.06 -18.83 -5.70
N TYR A 208 10.95 -19.31 -6.26
CA TYR A 208 10.91 -19.81 -7.65
C TYR A 208 9.67 -19.40 -8.43
N GLU A 209 8.62 -18.87 -7.81
CA GLU A 209 7.41 -18.45 -8.54
C GLU A 209 6.61 -17.35 -7.85
N PHE A 210 6.00 -16.49 -8.66
CA PHE A 210 5.24 -15.34 -8.16
C PHE A 210 3.84 -15.33 -8.75
N TYR A 211 2.85 -15.13 -7.90
CA TYR A 211 1.45 -14.99 -8.28
C TYR A 211 1.05 -13.52 -8.23
N LEU A 212 0.39 -13.04 -9.28
CA LEU A 212 -0.15 -11.69 -9.34
C LEU A 212 -1.67 -11.71 -9.32
N TYR A 213 -2.24 -10.83 -8.51
CA TYR A 213 -3.67 -10.67 -8.30
C TYR A 213 -4.06 -9.23 -8.61
N SER A 214 -5.16 -9.03 -9.34
CA SER A 214 -5.53 -7.68 -9.82
C SER A 214 -5.92 -6.74 -8.68
N ASN A 215 -6.43 -7.30 -7.58
CA ASN A 215 -6.81 -6.59 -6.37
C ASN A 215 -6.83 -7.56 -5.18
N TYR A 216 -7.08 -7.00 -3.99
CA TYR A 216 -7.15 -7.78 -2.75
C TYR A 216 -8.28 -8.83 -2.77
N ASP A 217 -9.45 -8.52 -3.32
CA ASP A 217 -10.56 -9.47 -3.41
C ASP A 217 -10.18 -10.71 -4.25
N LYS A 218 -9.40 -10.51 -5.31
CA LYS A 218 -8.86 -11.62 -6.11
C LYS A 218 -7.81 -12.43 -5.37
N LEU A 219 -6.98 -11.79 -4.54
CA LEU A 219 -6.08 -12.50 -3.63
C LEU A 219 -6.85 -13.37 -2.63
N THR A 220 -7.93 -12.86 -2.04
CA THR A 220 -8.72 -13.62 -1.07
C THR A 220 -9.49 -14.78 -1.72
N GLN A 221 -9.96 -14.58 -2.96
CA GLN A 221 -10.57 -15.61 -3.80
C GLN A 221 -9.54 -16.59 -4.39
N ARG A 222 -8.23 -16.34 -4.22
CA ARG A 222 -7.13 -17.15 -4.79
C ARG A 222 -7.21 -17.25 -6.32
N SER A 223 -7.72 -16.19 -6.95
CA SER A 223 -7.89 -16.08 -8.40
C SER A 223 -6.80 -15.17 -8.95
N SER A 224 -5.60 -15.73 -9.16
CA SER A 224 -4.51 -15.02 -9.83
C SER A 224 -4.85 -14.80 -11.30
N PHE A 225 -4.44 -13.67 -11.85
CA PHE A 225 -4.60 -13.42 -13.29
C PHE A 225 -3.37 -13.87 -14.08
N THR A 226 -2.22 -13.96 -13.42
CA THR A 226 -0.99 -14.51 -13.99
C THR A 226 -0.09 -15.05 -12.87
N HIS A 227 0.87 -15.88 -13.26
CA HIS A 227 1.99 -16.27 -12.42
C HIS A 227 3.28 -16.25 -13.25
N HIS A 228 4.41 -16.01 -12.59
CA HIS A 228 5.72 -15.94 -13.20
C HIS A 228 6.67 -16.90 -12.47
N GLY A 229 7.15 -17.92 -13.16
CA GLY A 229 8.29 -18.69 -12.69
C GLY A 229 9.56 -17.86 -12.81
N LEU A 230 10.39 -17.88 -11.78
CA LEU A 230 11.79 -17.51 -11.92
C LEU A 230 12.47 -18.61 -12.76
N PRO A 231 13.14 -18.29 -13.88
CA PRO A 231 13.70 -19.33 -14.74
C PRO A 231 14.71 -20.19 -13.98
N GLN A 232 14.78 -21.49 -14.31
CA GLN A 232 15.74 -22.43 -13.72
C GLN A 232 17.17 -21.87 -13.86
N GLY A 233 17.79 -21.53 -12.73
CA GLY A 233 19.09 -20.84 -12.65
C GLY A 233 19.06 -19.44 -12.02
N TYR A 234 17.87 -18.88 -11.79
CA TYR A 234 17.67 -17.58 -11.13
C TYR A 234 16.85 -17.68 -9.85
N GLU A 235 16.89 -18.84 -9.20
CA GLU A 235 16.25 -19.06 -7.90
C GLU A 235 16.67 -17.96 -6.92
N GLY A 236 15.67 -17.31 -6.32
CA GLY A 236 15.92 -16.34 -5.27
C GLY A 236 16.21 -17.06 -3.96
N THR A 237 17.09 -16.52 -3.14
CA THR A 237 17.37 -17.04 -1.80
C THR A 237 17.09 -15.99 -0.74
N GLY A 238 16.52 -16.43 0.37
CA GLY A 238 16.08 -15.53 1.45
C GLY A 238 14.67 -14.99 1.20
N ASN A 239 14.19 -14.20 2.14
CA ASN A 239 12.75 -13.93 2.27
C ASN A 239 12.35 -12.48 1.99
N ASN A 240 13.26 -11.57 1.60
CA ASN A 240 12.95 -10.14 1.44
C ASN A 240 13.22 -9.63 0.02
N TYR A 241 12.30 -10.02 -0.86
CA TYR A 241 12.16 -9.53 -2.22
C TYR A 241 10.96 -8.58 -2.31
N ILE A 242 11.01 -7.68 -3.29
CA ILE A 242 9.94 -6.70 -3.52
C ILE A 242 9.60 -6.60 -5.00
N VAL A 243 8.41 -6.10 -5.29
CA VAL A 243 8.04 -5.65 -6.64
C VAL A 243 8.06 -4.13 -6.67
N HIS A 244 8.79 -3.57 -7.63
CA HIS A 244 8.92 -2.14 -7.85
C HIS A 244 8.94 -1.84 -9.35
N GLY A 245 7.97 -1.08 -9.86
CA GLY A 245 7.91 -0.75 -11.28
C GLY A 245 7.72 -1.98 -12.14
N ASN A 246 6.81 -2.87 -11.75
CA ASN A 246 6.49 -4.12 -12.43
C ASN A 246 7.71 -5.04 -12.64
N THR A 247 8.68 -4.94 -11.73
CA THR A 247 9.92 -5.71 -11.75
C THR A 247 10.14 -6.27 -10.35
N VAL A 248 10.41 -7.56 -10.25
CA VAL A 248 10.78 -8.19 -8.98
C VAL A 248 12.29 -8.05 -8.76
N TYR A 249 12.67 -7.63 -7.55
CA TYR A 249 14.06 -7.49 -7.11
C TYR A 249 14.32 -8.48 -5.98
N TYR A 250 15.40 -9.25 -6.11
CA TYR A 250 15.70 -10.34 -5.20
C TYR A 250 17.19 -10.67 -5.17
N GLN A 251 17.60 -11.36 -4.11
CA GLN A 251 18.92 -11.96 -3.98
C GLN A 251 18.94 -13.28 -4.75
N ALA A 252 19.91 -13.46 -5.64
CA ALA A 252 20.20 -14.77 -6.23
C ALA A 252 21.43 -15.38 -5.55
N ALA A 253 21.41 -16.69 -5.35
CA ALA A 253 22.58 -17.47 -4.97
C ALA A 253 23.27 -18.05 -6.21
N ASN A 254 24.56 -18.35 -6.11
CA ASN A 254 25.34 -19.09 -7.12
C ASN A 254 25.40 -18.45 -8.53
N PRO A 255 26.14 -17.35 -8.72
CA PRO A 255 26.90 -16.61 -7.71
C PRO A 255 26.03 -15.62 -6.95
N PHE A 256 26.45 -15.25 -5.74
CA PHE A 256 25.78 -14.24 -4.92
C PHE A 256 25.74 -12.88 -5.61
N ARG A 257 24.51 -12.38 -5.85
CA ARG A 257 24.27 -11.15 -6.62
C ARG A 257 22.87 -10.59 -6.37
N MET A 258 22.69 -9.30 -6.65
CA MET A 258 21.36 -8.73 -6.83
C MET A 258 20.84 -9.07 -8.23
N SER A 259 19.58 -9.46 -8.31
CA SER A 259 18.89 -9.82 -9.54
C SER A 259 17.58 -9.07 -9.66
N LYS A 260 17.18 -8.78 -10.90
CA LYS A 260 15.85 -8.27 -11.22
C LYS A 260 15.26 -8.96 -12.44
N LEU A 261 13.96 -9.22 -12.38
CA LEU A 261 13.18 -9.80 -13.47
C LEU A 261 11.96 -8.93 -13.73
N ASN A 262 11.84 -8.42 -14.96
CA ASN A 262 10.66 -7.65 -15.34
C ASN A 262 9.47 -8.60 -15.54
N LEU A 263 8.36 -8.34 -14.86
CA LEU A 263 7.22 -9.26 -14.82
C LEU A 263 6.38 -9.24 -16.12
N THR A 264 6.52 -8.22 -16.98
CA THR A 264 5.82 -8.21 -18.28
C THR A 264 6.69 -8.68 -19.43
N SER A 265 7.91 -8.17 -19.54
CA SER A 265 8.81 -8.49 -20.65
C SER A 265 9.67 -9.73 -20.41
N SER A 266 9.67 -10.28 -19.19
CA SER A 266 10.54 -11.38 -18.76
C SER A 266 12.03 -11.10 -18.95
N VAL A 267 12.42 -9.82 -19.11
CA VAL A 267 13.82 -9.42 -19.19
C VAL A 267 14.47 -9.58 -17.82
N TYR A 268 15.53 -10.38 -17.79
CA TYR A 268 16.35 -10.62 -16.62
C TYR A 268 17.63 -9.79 -16.66
N SER A 269 18.05 -9.28 -15.51
CA SER A 269 19.37 -8.67 -15.34
C SER A 269 19.88 -8.87 -13.92
N HIS A 270 21.19 -8.86 -13.76
CA HIS A 270 21.84 -9.05 -12.47
C HIS A 270 23.05 -8.14 -12.33
N ARG A 271 23.47 -7.93 -11.08
CA ARG A 271 24.70 -7.23 -10.75
C ARG A 271 25.27 -7.75 -9.45
N GLN A 272 26.59 -7.88 -9.40
CA GLN A 272 27.27 -8.26 -8.17
C GLN A 272 27.44 -7.05 -7.25
N VAL A 273 27.17 -7.23 -5.96
CA VAL A 273 27.47 -6.24 -4.92
C VAL A 273 28.75 -6.71 -4.22
N THR A 274 29.91 -6.31 -4.74
CA THR A 274 31.20 -6.90 -4.33
C THR A 274 31.56 -6.69 -2.87
N LYS A 275 31.03 -5.65 -2.23
CA LYS A 275 31.22 -5.38 -0.80
C LYS A 275 30.28 -6.18 0.10
N ALA A 276 29.17 -6.72 -0.42
CA ALA A 276 28.22 -7.44 0.40
C ALA A 276 28.78 -8.80 0.83
N SER A 277 28.66 -9.12 2.11
CA SER A 277 29.17 -10.35 2.72
C SER A 277 28.05 -11.38 2.90
N GLU A 278 28.36 -12.64 2.60
CA GLU A 278 27.50 -13.80 2.86
C GLU A 278 27.66 -14.35 4.29
N SER A 279 28.30 -13.58 5.18
CA SER A 279 28.56 -13.98 6.58
C SER A 279 27.54 -13.43 7.58
N PHE A 280 26.71 -12.45 7.20
CA PHE A 280 25.84 -11.72 8.12
C PHE A 280 24.37 -11.73 7.70
N THR A 281 23.54 -12.48 8.42
CA THR A 281 22.09 -12.56 8.21
C THR A 281 21.33 -11.82 9.30
N TYR A 282 20.01 -11.66 9.16
CA TYR A 282 19.17 -11.18 10.26
C TYR A 282 18.91 -12.29 11.29
N THR A 283 18.37 -11.91 12.46
CA THR A 283 18.06 -12.84 13.56
C THR A 283 17.08 -13.95 13.16
N TYR A 284 16.06 -13.63 12.35
CA TYR A 284 14.99 -14.59 11.97
C TYR A 284 15.13 -15.18 10.57
N SER A 285 15.97 -14.58 9.73
CA SER A 285 16.04 -14.89 8.30
C SER A 285 17.44 -15.35 7.90
N PRO A 286 17.77 -16.64 8.09
CA PRO A 286 19.01 -17.19 7.54
C PRO A 286 19.03 -17.05 6.02
N ASN A 287 20.23 -16.93 5.45
CA ASN A 287 20.49 -16.75 4.02
C ASN A 287 19.90 -15.47 3.40
N GLN A 288 19.43 -14.50 4.20
CA GLN A 288 19.01 -13.19 3.72
C GLN A 288 20.16 -12.19 3.90
N TYR A 289 21.02 -12.07 2.90
CA TYR A 289 22.20 -11.19 2.91
C TYR A 289 21.89 -9.81 2.32
N LEU A 290 21.13 -9.79 1.21
CA LEU A 290 20.55 -8.59 0.61
C LEU A 290 19.09 -8.48 1.01
N ASP A 291 18.67 -7.25 1.28
CA ASP A 291 17.33 -6.92 1.69
C ASP A 291 16.83 -5.73 0.90
N PHE A 292 15.92 -5.97 -0.05
CA PHE A 292 15.40 -4.93 -0.93
C PHE A 292 14.26 -4.17 -0.26
N SER A 293 14.29 -2.85 -0.40
CA SER A 293 13.25 -1.97 0.13
C SER A 293 12.95 -0.86 -0.87
N ALA A 294 11.74 -0.33 -0.83
CA ALA A 294 11.34 0.80 -1.65
C ALA A 294 10.51 1.76 -0.83
N ASP A 295 10.71 3.04 -1.06
CA ASP A 295 10.03 4.12 -0.37
C ASP A 295 9.71 5.28 -1.33
N GLU A 296 9.32 6.42 -0.79
CA GLU A 296 9.01 7.64 -1.52
C GLU A 296 10.21 8.23 -2.28
N LYS A 297 11.44 7.90 -1.86
CA LYS A 297 12.70 8.43 -2.40
C LYS A 297 13.35 7.49 -3.41
N GLY A 298 12.89 6.23 -3.51
CA GLY A 298 13.28 5.30 -4.57
C GLY A 298 13.45 3.86 -4.11
N LEU A 299 14.38 3.18 -4.77
CA LEU A 299 14.73 1.78 -4.54
C LEU A 299 16.03 1.67 -3.74
N TRP A 300 16.05 0.74 -2.79
CA TRP A 300 17.15 0.54 -1.85
C TRP A 300 17.48 -0.93 -1.70
N VAL A 301 18.72 -1.21 -1.28
CA VAL A 301 19.15 -2.51 -0.79
C VAL A 301 19.96 -2.33 0.48
N MET A 302 19.66 -3.15 1.48
CA MET A 302 20.40 -3.21 2.73
C MET A 302 21.20 -4.51 2.77
N TYR A 303 22.46 -4.42 3.16
CA TYR A 303 23.36 -5.56 3.30
C TYR A 303 24.35 -5.31 4.43
N ALA A 304 25.28 -6.22 4.65
CA ALA A 304 26.39 -6.01 5.58
C ALA A 304 27.71 -6.37 4.88
N THR A 305 28.81 -5.82 5.38
CA THR A 305 30.16 -6.07 4.84
C THR A 305 31.11 -6.50 5.94
N ASP A 306 32.20 -7.16 5.56
CA ASP A 306 33.24 -7.56 6.50
C ASP A 306 34.00 -6.33 7.04
N GLU A 307 34.21 -5.31 6.20
CA GLU A 307 34.84 -4.03 6.59
C GLU A 307 34.01 -3.29 7.64
N ALA A 308 32.69 -3.31 7.49
CA ALA A 308 31.73 -2.74 8.45
C ALA A 308 31.52 -3.64 9.68
N LYS A 309 32.23 -4.77 9.79
CA LYS A 309 32.13 -5.76 10.87
C LYS A 309 30.68 -6.23 11.09
N GLY A 310 29.96 -6.48 10.00
CA GLY A 310 28.58 -6.97 10.03
C GLY A 310 27.52 -5.93 10.36
N LYS A 311 27.88 -4.64 10.41
CA LYS A 311 26.90 -3.55 10.49
C LYS A 311 26.14 -3.40 9.17
N ILE A 312 24.89 -2.95 9.26
CA ILE A 312 24.04 -2.70 8.11
C ILE A 312 24.59 -1.53 7.31
N VAL A 313 24.79 -1.77 6.02
CA VAL A 313 25.01 -0.76 4.98
C VAL A 313 23.69 -0.59 4.22
N VAL A 314 23.19 0.63 4.19
CA VAL A 314 22.03 1.03 3.39
C VAL A 314 22.57 1.56 2.07
N ALA A 315 22.06 1.08 0.94
CA ALA A 315 22.51 1.53 -0.37
C ALA A 315 21.33 1.88 -1.28
N LYS A 316 21.41 3.04 -1.93
CA LYS A 316 20.42 3.50 -2.91
C LYS A 316 20.73 2.89 -4.26
N ILE A 317 19.70 2.35 -4.93
CA ILE A 317 19.82 1.76 -6.25
C ILE A 317 19.38 2.77 -7.31
N ASP A 318 20.26 3.07 -8.27
CA ASP A 318 19.84 3.69 -9.52
C ASP A 318 19.09 2.66 -10.37
N GLU A 319 17.79 2.86 -10.53
CA GLU A 319 16.90 1.95 -11.25
C GLU A 319 17.35 1.70 -12.71
N LYS A 320 17.92 2.73 -13.35
CA LYS A 320 18.33 2.68 -14.77
C LYS A 320 19.56 1.81 -14.99
N SER A 321 20.66 2.10 -14.29
CA SER A 321 21.90 1.31 -14.38
C SER A 321 21.85 0.02 -13.57
N PHE A 322 20.81 -0.15 -12.74
CA PHE A 322 20.71 -1.21 -11.74
C PHE A 322 21.99 -1.29 -10.89
N GLY A 323 22.43 -0.15 -10.37
CA GLY A 323 23.69 0.02 -9.66
C GLY A 323 23.54 0.71 -8.33
N ILE A 324 24.55 0.60 -7.48
CA ILE A 324 24.62 1.39 -6.25
C ILE A 324 24.99 2.83 -6.63
N GLU A 325 24.11 3.77 -6.27
CA GLU A 325 24.29 5.21 -6.45
C GLU A 325 25.02 5.82 -5.25
N ASN A 326 24.53 5.51 -4.05
CA ASN A 326 25.05 5.98 -2.78
C ASN A 326 24.97 4.85 -1.74
N GLU A 327 25.86 4.87 -0.75
CA GLU A 327 25.87 3.90 0.35
C GLU A 327 26.20 4.59 1.68
N TRP A 328 25.58 4.12 2.76
CA TRP A 328 25.73 4.64 4.13
C TRP A 328 25.93 3.47 5.09
N THR A 329 26.98 3.52 5.89
CA THR A 329 27.22 2.52 6.94
C THR A 329 26.58 2.98 8.24
N THR A 330 25.73 2.15 8.83
CA THR A 330 24.99 2.43 10.06
C THR A 330 25.66 1.79 11.27
N SER A 331 25.19 2.07 12.49
CA SER A 331 25.66 1.37 13.69
C SER A 331 24.90 0.07 14.02
N ALA A 332 23.81 -0.23 13.31
CA ALA A 332 23.00 -1.41 13.57
C ALA A 332 23.73 -2.69 13.12
N PHE A 333 23.98 -3.62 14.05
CA PHE A 333 24.61 -4.89 13.76
C PHE A 333 23.59 -5.90 13.22
N LYS A 334 23.71 -6.27 11.93
CA LYS A 334 22.69 -7.01 11.18
C LYS A 334 22.24 -8.32 11.85
N PRO A 335 23.12 -9.13 12.47
CA PRO A 335 22.71 -10.36 13.19
C PRO A 335 21.81 -10.17 14.40
N LEU A 336 21.78 -8.98 15.00
CA LEU A 336 20.89 -8.65 16.13
C LEU A 336 19.61 -7.92 15.71
N VAL A 337 19.47 -7.64 14.40
CA VAL A 337 18.31 -7.00 13.81
C VAL A 337 17.33 -8.09 13.37
N GLY A 338 16.05 -7.92 13.70
CA GLY A 338 14.97 -8.78 13.23
C GLY A 338 14.73 -8.60 11.72
N ASN A 339 14.54 -7.35 11.30
CA ASN A 339 14.42 -6.94 9.91
C ASN A 339 14.68 -5.42 9.78
N ALA A 340 14.81 -4.89 8.56
CA ALA A 340 14.93 -3.45 8.32
C ALA A 340 14.15 -3.03 7.07
N PHE A 341 13.69 -1.78 7.03
CA PHE A 341 12.95 -1.23 5.91
C PHE A 341 13.17 0.28 5.77
N MET A 342 12.93 0.81 4.57
CA MET A 342 13.08 2.23 4.26
C MET A 342 11.73 2.94 4.28
N VAL A 343 11.69 4.14 4.85
CA VAL A 343 10.56 5.07 4.75
C VAL A 343 11.11 6.47 4.58
N CYS A 344 10.78 7.14 3.47
CA CYS A 344 11.13 8.54 3.21
C CYS A 344 12.62 8.89 3.23
N GLY A 345 13.51 7.96 2.94
CA GLY A 345 14.96 8.12 3.03
C GLY A 345 15.54 7.79 4.41
N VAL A 346 14.72 7.30 5.34
CA VAL A 346 15.15 6.87 6.68
C VAL A 346 15.03 5.35 6.78
N MET A 347 16.12 4.70 7.15
CA MET A 347 16.12 3.27 7.47
C MET A 347 15.59 3.06 8.88
N TYR A 348 14.72 2.08 9.07
CA TYR A 348 14.24 1.63 10.37
C TYR A 348 14.61 0.17 10.57
N ALA A 349 15.24 -0.14 11.70
CA ALA A 349 15.59 -1.51 12.08
C ALA A 349 14.71 -1.98 13.24
N THR A 350 14.29 -3.24 13.16
CA THR A 350 13.52 -3.90 14.20
C THR A 350 14.39 -4.84 15.02
N ARG A 351 13.97 -5.14 16.25
CA ARG A 351 14.55 -6.19 17.07
C ARG A 351 13.48 -7.02 17.75
N PRO A 352 13.82 -8.27 18.13
CA PRO A 352 12.96 -9.09 18.97
C PRO A 352 12.57 -8.34 20.26
N GLY A 353 11.27 -8.19 20.50
CA GLY A 353 10.72 -7.77 21.79
C GLY A 353 10.36 -8.99 22.62
N ASP A 354 9.06 -9.19 22.87
CA ASP A 354 8.52 -10.44 23.42
C ASP A 354 8.09 -11.43 22.31
N LEU A 355 7.46 -12.55 22.69
CA LEU A 355 6.98 -13.55 21.74
C LEU A 355 5.94 -13.02 20.74
N LYS A 356 5.23 -11.93 21.05
CA LYS A 356 4.15 -11.37 20.21
C LYS A 356 4.42 -9.95 19.74
N THR A 357 5.59 -9.42 20.03
CA THR A 357 5.97 -8.05 19.69
C THR A 357 7.37 -8.02 19.11
N GLU A 358 7.49 -7.23 18.07
CA GLU A 358 8.74 -6.74 17.54
C GLU A 358 8.84 -5.26 17.96
N GLU A 359 10.04 -4.71 18.03
CA GLU A 359 10.25 -3.30 18.34
C GLU A 359 11.05 -2.65 17.23
N ILE A 360 10.53 -1.56 16.64
CA ILE A 360 11.35 -0.65 15.85
C ILE A 360 12.19 0.14 16.85
N TYR A 361 13.49 -0.14 16.88
CA TYR A 361 14.37 0.32 17.95
C TYR A 361 15.45 1.31 17.49
N TYR A 362 15.67 1.38 16.18
CA TYR A 362 16.75 2.16 15.60
C TYR A 362 16.31 2.75 14.26
N SER A 363 16.76 3.98 13.98
CA SER A 363 16.65 4.57 12.66
C SER A 363 17.94 5.26 12.23
N TYR A 364 18.17 5.29 10.92
CA TYR A 364 19.26 6.00 10.27
C TYR A 364 18.72 6.87 9.14
N ASP A 365 18.91 8.18 9.23
CA ASP A 365 18.52 9.12 8.18
C ASP A 365 19.65 9.27 7.14
N THR A 366 19.36 8.93 5.88
CA THR A 366 20.36 8.98 4.79
C THR A 366 20.66 10.40 4.29
N GLU A 367 19.79 11.37 4.59
CA GLU A 367 19.96 12.77 4.19
C GLU A 367 20.84 13.52 5.20
N THR A 368 20.58 13.33 6.49
CA THR A 368 21.33 14.01 7.57
C THR A 368 22.48 13.20 8.15
N GLY A 369 22.48 11.88 7.95
CA GLY A 369 23.39 10.94 8.63
C GLY A 369 23.07 10.72 10.11
N GLU A 370 21.91 11.19 10.58
CA GLU A 370 21.52 11.10 11.98
C GLU A 370 21.07 9.68 12.35
N GLU A 371 21.60 9.16 13.46
CA GLU A 371 21.19 7.89 14.03
C GLU A 371 20.33 8.11 15.29
N LYS A 372 19.17 7.47 15.38
CA LYS A 372 18.27 7.56 16.55
C LYS A 372 17.95 6.19 17.10
N TYR A 373 17.89 6.12 18.43
CA TYR A 373 17.28 5.00 19.13
C TYR A 373 15.85 5.36 19.52
N MET A 374 14.93 4.44 19.34
CA MET A 374 13.50 4.62 19.60
C MET A 374 12.88 3.36 20.17
N SER A 375 11.60 3.41 20.51
CA SER A 375 10.85 2.27 21.02
C SER A 375 9.43 2.36 20.46
N ILE A 376 9.22 1.77 19.28
CA ILE A 376 7.89 1.69 18.67
C ILE A 376 7.48 0.21 18.60
N PRO A 377 6.46 -0.20 19.37
CA PRO A 377 6.02 -1.58 19.35
C PRO A 377 5.32 -1.93 18.04
N LEU A 378 5.64 -3.10 17.50
CA LEU A 378 5.06 -3.72 16.31
C LEU A 378 4.51 -5.10 16.70
N GLN A 379 3.20 -5.24 16.76
CA GLN A 379 2.57 -6.50 17.18
C GLN A 379 2.68 -7.57 16.09
N LYS A 380 3.30 -8.71 16.39
CA LYS A 380 3.37 -9.88 15.50
C LYS A 380 2.12 -10.76 15.63
N PHE A 381 1.76 -11.46 14.57
CA PHE A 381 0.66 -12.43 14.61
C PHE A 381 1.11 -13.75 15.26
N GLN A 382 2.28 -14.26 14.87
CA GLN A 382 2.98 -15.38 15.51
C GLN A 382 4.44 -15.00 15.79
N GLU A 383 5.15 -15.87 16.52
CA GLU A 383 6.47 -15.59 17.09
C GLU A 383 7.53 -15.22 16.05
N LYS A 384 7.45 -15.83 14.87
CA LYS A 384 8.42 -15.69 13.78
C LYS A 384 7.74 -15.16 12.53
N TYR A 385 8.38 -14.20 11.89
CA TYR A 385 8.06 -13.73 10.54
C TYR A 385 9.28 -13.91 9.64
N THR A 386 9.03 -14.01 8.34
CA THR A 386 10.08 -14.24 7.34
C THR A 386 10.25 -13.04 6.41
N ASN A 387 9.19 -12.23 6.22
CA ASN A 387 9.24 -11.01 5.41
C ASN A 387 8.60 -9.85 6.18
N LEU A 388 9.20 -8.67 6.08
CA LEU A 388 8.63 -7.39 6.50
C LEU A 388 9.15 -6.32 5.54
N HIS A 389 8.25 -5.58 4.90
CA HIS A 389 8.64 -4.46 4.04
C HIS A 389 7.59 -3.34 4.06
N TYR A 390 8.04 -2.12 3.76
CA TYR A 390 7.19 -0.96 3.59
C TYR A 390 6.75 -0.82 2.13
N ASN A 391 5.52 -0.34 1.92
CA ASN A 391 5.06 0.08 0.61
C ASN A 391 4.64 1.57 0.63
N PRO A 392 5.27 2.43 -0.19
CA PRO A 392 4.99 3.86 -0.21
C PRO A 392 3.65 4.21 -0.88
N THR A 393 3.02 3.30 -1.63
CA THR A 393 1.77 3.60 -2.36
C THR A 393 0.57 3.73 -1.43
N ASP A 394 0.59 3.04 -0.29
CA ASP A 394 -0.48 3.07 0.71
C ASP A 394 0.04 3.22 2.15
N GLN A 395 1.34 3.46 2.29
CA GLN A 395 2.01 3.74 3.57
C GLN A 395 1.77 2.65 4.61
N ARG A 396 1.89 1.40 4.16
CA ARG A 396 1.70 0.20 4.99
C ARG A 396 2.96 -0.63 5.10
N LEU A 397 3.09 -1.31 6.23
CA LEU A 397 4.01 -2.43 6.38
C LEU A 397 3.28 -3.72 6.03
N TYR A 398 3.92 -4.54 5.21
CA TYR A 398 3.49 -5.86 4.81
C TYR A 398 4.41 -6.88 5.44
N MET A 399 3.83 -7.82 6.20
CA MET A 399 4.55 -8.88 6.89
C MET A 399 4.04 -10.24 6.41
N TYR A 400 4.95 -11.17 6.19
CA TYR A 400 4.64 -12.59 6.04
C TYR A 400 5.08 -13.34 7.28
N ASN A 401 4.10 -13.87 8.02
CA ASN A 401 4.29 -14.44 9.34
C ASN A 401 3.83 -15.90 9.31
N ASN A 402 4.76 -16.82 9.03
CA ASN A 402 4.59 -18.27 9.09
C ASN A 402 3.30 -18.78 8.42
N GLY A 403 3.09 -18.39 7.16
CA GLY A 403 1.91 -18.78 6.39
C GLY A 403 0.75 -17.79 6.42
N TYR A 404 0.91 -16.64 7.09
CA TYR A 404 -0.13 -15.60 7.17
C TYR A 404 0.33 -14.27 6.56
N TYR A 405 -0.60 -13.64 5.86
CA TYR A 405 -0.53 -12.26 5.41
C TYR A 405 -0.90 -11.34 6.55
N VAL A 406 -0.01 -10.40 6.89
CA VAL A 406 -0.30 -9.40 7.91
C VAL A 406 0.07 -8.02 7.39
N SER A 407 -0.81 -7.03 7.56
CA SER A 407 -0.52 -5.64 7.19
C SER A 407 -0.76 -4.67 8.34
N TYR A 408 0.00 -3.57 8.33
CA TYR A 408 -0.08 -2.53 9.34
C TYR A 408 -0.11 -1.15 8.70
N SER A 409 -0.94 -0.26 9.23
CA SER A 409 -0.89 1.16 8.85
C SER A 409 0.23 1.86 9.61
N VAL A 410 1.07 2.60 8.90
CA VAL A 410 2.11 3.44 9.49
C VAL A 410 1.56 4.84 9.71
N ARG A 411 1.86 5.46 10.85
CA ARG A 411 1.50 6.84 11.15
C ARG A 411 2.76 7.69 11.26
N PHE A 412 2.79 8.75 10.46
CA PHE A 412 3.81 9.80 10.49
C PHE A 412 3.32 10.98 11.32
N ASN A 413 4.25 11.86 11.69
CA ASN A 413 3.88 13.12 12.30
C ASN A 413 3.13 13.99 11.29
N LYS A 414 2.06 14.62 11.76
CA LYS A 414 1.38 15.67 11.00
C LYS A 414 1.96 16.97 11.54
N GLU A 415 2.78 17.64 10.74
CA GLU A 415 3.09 19.05 11.01
C GLU A 415 1.81 19.89 11.06
#